data_AF-A0A963IK89-F1
#
_entry.id   AF-A0A963IK89-F1
#
_cell.length_a   1.000
_cell.length_b   1.000
_cell.length_c   1.000
_cell.angle_alpha   90.00
_cell.angle_beta   90.00
_cell.angle_gamma   90.00
#
_symmetry.space_group_name_H-M   'P 1'
#
loop_
_entity.id
_entity.type
_entity.pdbx_description
1 polymer ?
#
loop_
_entity_poly.entity_id
_entity_poly.type
_entity_poly.pdbx_seq_one_letter_code
_entity_poly.pdbx_strand_id
1 'polypeptide(L)'
;MDTRIDFYPTHRHGAYRLRPGRVFPFGTTLVPGGVNFAISSGHATACTLVLFEKGAPEPLVEIPFPHSFRIGNAWCMIVFDLDCERIEYGYRMEGPWDPGAGHRFDPTKILLDPYARAIGGRTVWGQPPDWNDKFPHRSRLIFDDFDWEDDR
;
A
#
# COMPACT_ATOMS: atom_id res chain seq x y z
N MET A 1 9.83 31.08 12.34
CA MET A 1 9.35 29.70 12.50
C MET A 1 9.45 29.06 11.15
N ASP A 2 10.39 28.15 10.99
CA ASP A 2 10.78 27.55 9.72
C ASP A 2 9.76 26.45 9.38
N THR A 3 8.79 26.78 8.54
CA THR A 3 7.67 25.90 8.20
C THR A 3 8.20 24.76 7.34
N ARG A 4 8.53 23.62 7.96
CA ARG A 4 8.99 22.42 7.23
C ARG A 4 7.96 22.05 6.17
N ILE A 5 8.32 22.22 4.89
CA ILE A 5 7.51 21.89 3.71
C ILE A 5 7.09 20.40 3.71
N ASP A 6 7.78 19.58 4.51
CA ASP A 6 7.64 18.12 4.59
C ASP A 6 6.36 17.62 5.27
N PHE A 7 5.54 18.50 5.85
CA PHE A 7 4.38 18.13 6.64
C PHE A 7 3.02 18.36 5.98
N TYR A 8 2.97 19.07 4.85
CA TYR A 8 1.70 19.42 4.22
C TYR A 8 1.39 18.53 3.02
N PRO A 9 0.11 18.18 2.81
CA PRO A 9 -0.34 17.57 1.58
C PRO A 9 -0.13 18.52 0.40
N THR A 10 0.31 17.98 -0.73
CA THR A 10 0.50 18.74 -1.97
C THR A 10 -0.54 18.38 -3.03
N HIS A 11 -1.19 17.21 -2.89
CA HIS A 11 -2.18 16.69 -3.82
C HIS A 11 -3.40 16.18 -3.05
N ARG A 12 -4.50 15.96 -3.77
CA ARG A 12 -5.72 15.34 -3.23
C ARG A 12 -6.28 14.35 -4.23
N HIS A 13 -6.82 13.26 -3.71
CA HIS A 13 -7.62 12.30 -4.46
C HIS A 13 -8.94 12.09 -3.70
N GLY A 14 -10.01 12.75 -4.13
CA GLY A 14 -11.25 12.82 -3.37
C GLY A 14 -11.03 13.37 -1.95
N ALA A 15 -11.40 12.59 -0.94
CA ALA A 15 -11.20 12.91 0.47
C ALA A 15 -9.74 12.74 0.94
N TYR A 16 -8.92 11.97 0.21
CA TYR A 16 -7.57 11.60 0.63
C TYR A 16 -6.57 12.69 0.27
N ARG A 17 -5.76 13.07 1.26
CA ARG A 17 -4.71 14.07 1.12
C ARG A 17 -3.38 13.34 0.90
N LEU A 18 -2.61 13.78 -0.10
CA LEU A 18 -1.47 13.04 -0.62
C LEU A 18 -0.23 13.94 -0.79
N ARG A 19 0.96 13.34 -0.81
CA ARG A 19 2.20 13.98 -1.27
C ARG A 19 3.20 12.95 -1.81
N PRO A 20 4.25 13.38 -2.54
CA PRO A 20 5.36 12.51 -2.86
C PRO A 20 5.94 11.87 -1.59
N GLY A 21 6.11 10.55 -1.65
CA GLY A 21 6.65 9.77 -0.54
C GLY A 21 8.17 9.71 -0.51
N ARG A 22 8.69 8.86 0.36
CA ARG A 22 10.11 8.49 0.45
C ARG A 22 10.27 7.09 -0.12
N VAL A 23 11.32 6.89 -0.93
CA VAL A 23 11.63 5.59 -1.55
C VAL A 23 11.97 4.54 -0.50
N PHE A 24 12.71 4.94 0.54
CA PHE A 24 13.13 4.04 1.60
C PHE A 24 12.51 4.40 2.96
N PRO A 25 12.18 3.39 3.78
CA PRO A 25 12.22 1.96 3.44
C PRO A 25 11.06 1.57 2.50
N PHE A 26 11.21 0.44 1.79
CA PHE A 26 10.10 -0.14 1.04
C PHE A 26 9.04 -0.72 1.98
N GLY A 27 7.82 -0.86 1.47
CA GLY A 27 6.63 -1.23 2.21
C GLY A 27 5.92 -0.01 2.78
N THR A 28 5.35 -0.20 3.96
CA THR A 28 4.65 0.87 4.69
C THR A 28 5.49 1.38 5.84
N THR A 29 5.46 2.70 6.05
CA THR A 29 6.13 3.37 7.18
C THR A 29 5.24 4.45 7.73
N LEU A 30 5.00 4.41 9.04
CA LEU A 30 4.29 5.48 9.73
C LEU A 30 5.12 6.76 9.69
N VAL A 31 4.49 7.85 9.29
CA VAL A 31 5.09 9.19 9.27
C VAL A 31 4.19 10.14 10.03
N PRO A 32 4.69 11.30 10.49
CA PRO A 32 3.83 12.28 11.14
C PRO A 32 2.63 12.65 10.27
N GLY A 33 1.42 12.39 10.78
CA GLY A 33 0.15 12.69 10.10
C GLY A 33 -0.27 11.71 9.02
N GLY A 34 0.44 10.60 8.78
CA GLY A 34 0.04 9.66 7.72
C GLY A 34 0.92 8.42 7.58
N VAL A 35 0.81 7.78 6.43
CA VAL A 35 1.55 6.58 6.08
C VAL A 35 2.28 6.78 4.76
N ASN A 36 3.57 6.49 4.73
CA ASN A 36 4.34 6.36 3.51
C ASN A 36 4.19 4.95 2.94
N PHE A 37 3.77 4.84 1.70
CA PHE A 37 3.73 3.63 0.90
C PHE A 37 4.86 3.70 -0.13
N ALA A 38 5.71 2.69 -0.20
CA ALA A 38 6.80 2.61 -1.16
C ALA A 38 6.94 1.19 -1.74
N ILE A 39 6.78 1.05 -3.05
CA ILE A 39 6.90 -0.24 -3.73
C ILE A 39 7.75 -0.12 -4.99
N SER A 40 8.56 -1.14 -5.28
CA SER A 40 9.39 -1.20 -6.48
C SER A 40 8.69 -1.98 -7.59
N SER A 41 8.65 -1.40 -8.79
CA SER A 41 8.28 -2.11 -10.02
C SER A 41 8.87 -1.40 -11.23
N GLY A 42 9.88 -2.01 -11.86
CA GLY A 42 10.61 -1.39 -12.97
C GLY A 42 9.83 -1.34 -14.29
N HIS A 43 9.02 -2.36 -14.57
CA HIS A 43 8.28 -2.49 -15.83
C HIS A 43 6.82 -2.05 -15.74
N ALA A 44 6.32 -1.68 -14.55
CA ALA A 44 4.98 -1.13 -14.42
C ALA A 44 4.88 0.23 -15.14
N THR A 45 3.81 0.43 -15.88
CA THR A 45 3.45 1.69 -16.53
C THR A 45 2.58 2.55 -15.63
N ALA A 46 1.76 1.94 -14.77
CA ALA A 46 1.01 2.61 -13.71
C ALA A 46 0.97 1.74 -12.44
N CYS A 47 0.78 2.41 -11.30
CA CYS A 47 0.60 1.78 -9.99
C CYS A 47 -0.57 2.45 -9.29
N THR A 48 -1.41 1.66 -8.63
CA THR A 48 -2.56 2.14 -7.87
C THR A 48 -2.55 1.52 -6.49
N LEU A 49 -2.61 2.35 -5.45
CA LEU A 49 -2.81 1.91 -4.08
C LEU A 49 -4.29 1.60 -3.89
N VAL A 50 -4.61 0.37 -3.47
CA VAL A 50 -5.97 -0.06 -3.16
C VAL A 50 -6.11 -0.15 -1.64
N LEU A 51 -7.01 0.64 -1.06
CA LEU A 51 -7.31 0.63 0.36
C LEU A 51 -8.64 -0.05 0.62
N PHE A 52 -8.72 -0.78 1.74
CA PHE A 52 -9.90 -1.48 2.21
C PHE A 52 -10.14 -1.15 3.67
N GLU A 53 -11.41 -1.09 4.07
CA GLU A 53 -11.76 -1.31 5.47
C GLU A 53 -11.45 -2.77 5.83
N LYS A 54 -10.95 -3.01 7.03
CA LYS A 54 -10.54 -4.32 7.53
C LYS A 54 -11.68 -5.34 7.36
N GLY A 55 -11.42 -6.38 6.56
CA GLY A 55 -12.38 -7.45 6.26
C GLY A 55 -13.50 -7.09 5.28
N ALA A 56 -13.53 -5.88 4.71
CA ALA A 56 -14.55 -5.49 3.74
C ALA A 56 -14.27 -6.13 2.36
N PRO A 57 -15.25 -6.71 1.65
CA PRO A 57 -15.01 -7.43 0.40
C PRO A 57 -14.61 -6.52 -0.76
N GLU A 58 -15.04 -5.26 -0.77
CA GLU A 58 -14.78 -4.30 -1.84
C GLU A 58 -13.84 -3.18 -1.38
N PRO A 59 -13.05 -2.59 -2.30
CA PRO A 59 -12.17 -1.46 -1.97
C PRO A 59 -12.93 -0.26 -1.40
N LEU A 60 -12.35 0.36 -0.37
CA LEU A 60 -12.79 1.67 0.12
C LEU A 60 -12.43 2.76 -0.88
N VAL A 61 -11.20 2.72 -1.42
CA VAL A 61 -10.72 3.64 -2.45
C VAL A 61 -9.57 3.01 -3.24
N GLU A 62 -9.45 3.41 -4.51
CA GLU A 62 -8.29 3.14 -5.35
C GLU A 62 -7.61 4.46 -5.69
N ILE A 63 -6.37 4.65 -5.26
CA ILE A 63 -5.60 5.89 -5.42
C ILE A 63 -4.44 5.63 -6.40
N PRO A 64 -4.54 6.11 -7.66
CA PRO A 64 -3.45 6.02 -8.62
C PRO A 64 -2.26 6.84 -8.13
N PHE A 65 -1.04 6.27 -8.23
CA PHE A 65 0.18 7.03 -8.00
C PHE A 65 0.39 8.02 -9.16
N PRO A 66 0.49 9.33 -8.90
CA PRO A 66 0.91 10.28 -9.91
C PRO A 66 2.28 9.90 -10.49
N HIS A 67 2.50 10.11 -11.78
CA HIS A 67 3.81 9.85 -12.40
C HIS A 67 4.95 10.63 -11.73
N SER A 68 4.66 11.82 -11.19
CA SER A 68 5.61 12.63 -10.42
C SER A 68 6.01 12.01 -9.07
N PHE A 69 5.30 10.98 -8.61
CA PHE A 69 5.57 10.26 -7.36
C PHE A 69 6.38 8.98 -7.62
N ARG A 70 6.85 8.78 -8.86
CA ARG A 70 7.77 7.70 -9.23
C ARG A 70 9.21 8.22 -9.26
N ILE A 71 10.09 7.57 -8.52
CA ILE A 71 11.54 7.86 -8.49
C ILE A 71 12.28 6.61 -8.97
N GLY A 72 12.80 6.66 -10.19
CA GLY A 72 13.37 5.49 -10.86
C GLY A 72 12.33 4.37 -11.01
N ASN A 73 12.56 3.25 -10.32
CA ASN A 73 11.65 2.10 -10.32
C ASN A 73 10.73 2.04 -9.10
N ALA A 74 10.82 3.02 -8.18
CA ALA A 74 10.02 3.08 -6.97
C ALA A 74 8.81 3.99 -7.14
N TRP A 75 7.65 3.52 -6.70
CA TRP A 75 6.41 4.28 -6.57
C TRP A 75 6.23 4.62 -5.10
N CYS A 76 6.23 5.91 -4.75
CA CYS A 76 6.19 6.33 -3.36
C CYS A 76 5.20 7.47 -3.09
N MET A 77 4.31 7.26 -2.12
CA MET A 77 3.24 8.19 -1.79
C MET A 77 3.01 8.20 -0.29
N ILE A 78 2.89 9.40 0.29
CA ILE A 78 2.36 9.55 1.64
C ILE A 78 0.87 9.85 1.53
N VAL A 79 0.06 9.09 2.26
CA VAL A 79 -1.37 9.32 2.43
C VAL A 79 -1.61 9.76 3.87
N PHE A 80 -2.23 10.93 4.04
CA PHE A 80 -2.48 11.50 5.36
C PHE A 80 -3.79 11.01 5.97
N ASP A 81 -3.86 11.09 7.30
CA ASP A 81 -5.06 10.86 8.12
C ASP A 81 -5.71 9.47 7.94
N LEU A 82 -4.90 8.47 7.60
CA LEU A 82 -5.34 7.08 7.57
C LEU A 82 -5.40 6.51 8.98
N ASP A 83 -6.53 5.90 9.32
CA ASP A 83 -6.66 5.05 10.50
C ASP A 83 -6.00 3.69 10.23
N CYS A 84 -4.76 3.53 10.70
CA CYS A 84 -3.93 2.37 10.39
C CYS A 84 -4.46 1.07 11.00
N GLU A 85 -5.27 1.12 12.06
CA GLU A 85 -5.84 -0.08 12.70
C GLU A 85 -7.00 -0.67 11.88
N ARG A 86 -7.65 0.18 11.09
CA ARG A 86 -8.86 -0.15 10.33
C ARG A 86 -8.61 -0.39 8.85
N ILE A 87 -7.43 -0.04 8.34
CA ILE A 87 -7.12 -0.11 6.91
C ILE A 87 -6.25 -1.31 6.56
N GLU A 88 -6.67 -2.03 5.52
CA GLU A 88 -5.87 -3.02 4.81
C GLU A 88 -5.57 -2.48 3.40
N TYR A 89 -4.48 -2.96 2.78
CA TYR A 89 -4.06 -2.44 1.48
C TYR A 89 -3.46 -3.50 0.54
N GLY A 90 -3.44 -3.14 -0.74
CA GLY A 90 -2.74 -3.84 -1.81
C GLY A 90 -2.44 -2.88 -2.96
N TYR A 91 -1.90 -3.41 -4.06
CA TYR A 91 -1.57 -2.62 -5.25
C TYR A 91 -2.18 -3.23 -6.51
N ARG A 92 -2.63 -2.38 -7.44
CA ARG A 92 -2.80 -2.78 -8.84
C ARG A 92 -1.63 -2.23 -9.63
N MET A 93 -1.12 -3.02 -10.56
CA MET A 93 -0.05 -2.59 -11.46
C MET A 93 -0.46 -2.82 -12.90
N GLU A 94 -0.34 -1.77 -13.70
CA GLU A 94 -0.43 -1.85 -15.15
C GLU A 94 0.97 -2.01 -15.75
N GLY A 95 1.04 -2.65 -16.90
CA GLY A 95 2.28 -2.86 -17.63
C GLY A 95 2.08 -3.81 -18.81
N PRO A 96 3.16 -4.21 -19.49
CA PRO A 96 3.08 -5.13 -20.61
C PRO A 96 2.57 -6.52 -20.20
N TRP A 97 1.71 -7.10 -21.04
CA TRP A 97 1.39 -8.54 -20.99
C TRP A 97 2.03 -9.21 -22.21
N ASP A 98 3.24 -9.73 -21.99
CA ASP A 98 3.99 -10.51 -22.96
C ASP A 98 4.67 -11.68 -22.23
N PRO A 99 3.97 -12.83 -22.10
CA PRO A 99 4.52 -14.00 -21.45
C PRO A 99 5.79 -14.54 -22.10
N GLY A 100 6.02 -14.30 -23.40
CA GLY A 100 7.23 -14.71 -24.11
C GLY A 100 8.46 -13.93 -23.67
N ALA A 101 8.29 -12.64 -23.36
CA ALA A 101 9.31 -11.79 -22.74
C ALA A 101 9.32 -11.84 -21.20
N GLY A 102 8.44 -12.64 -20.58
CA GLY A 102 8.30 -12.75 -19.12
C GLY A 102 7.43 -11.68 -18.46
N HIS A 103 6.83 -10.78 -19.23
CA HIS A 103 5.94 -9.74 -18.72
C HIS A 103 4.51 -10.27 -18.51
N ARG A 104 3.99 -10.14 -17.29
CA ARG A 104 2.68 -10.69 -16.87
C ARG A 104 1.86 -9.70 -16.05
N PHE A 105 1.88 -8.43 -16.42
CA PHE A 105 1.09 -7.42 -15.73
C PHE A 105 -0.40 -7.62 -16.02
N ASP A 106 -1.20 -7.79 -14.97
CA ASP A 106 -2.65 -7.92 -15.05
C ASP A 106 -3.28 -6.89 -14.08
N PRO A 107 -3.80 -5.75 -14.58
CA PRO A 107 -4.37 -4.72 -13.73
C PRO A 107 -5.68 -5.16 -13.05
N THR A 108 -6.30 -6.26 -13.50
CA THR A 108 -7.50 -6.81 -12.87
C THR A 108 -7.18 -7.49 -11.53
N LYS A 109 -5.91 -7.81 -11.26
CA LYS A 109 -5.45 -8.40 -10.00
C LYS A 109 -5.01 -7.34 -9.00
N ILE A 110 -5.31 -7.61 -7.73
CA ILE A 110 -4.77 -6.86 -6.60
C ILE A 110 -3.61 -7.69 -6.03
N LEU A 111 -2.48 -7.03 -5.86
CA LEU A 111 -1.21 -7.61 -5.45
C LEU A 111 -0.96 -7.29 -3.98
N LEU A 112 -0.40 -8.26 -3.26
CA LEU A 112 0.17 -8.05 -1.93
C LEU A 112 1.44 -7.20 -2.02
N ASP A 113 1.69 -6.43 -0.96
CA ASP A 113 2.98 -5.76 -0.81
C ASP A 113 4.07 -6.80 -0.49
N PRO A 114 5.12 -6.95 -1.32
CA PRO A 114 6.22 -7.86 -1.02
C PRO A 114 6.99 -7.47 0.25
N TYR A 115 6.81 -6.24 0.74
CA TYR A 115 7.39 -5.71 1.97
C TYR A 115 6.33 -5.56 3.09
N ALA A 116 5.16 -6.18 2.96
CA ALA A 116 4.15 -6.19 4.02
C ALA A 116 4.73 -6.81 5.30
N ARG A 117 4.60 -6.09 6.42
CA ARG A 117 5.02 -6.62 7.74
C ARG A 117 3.97 -7.53 8.37
N ALA A 118 2.72 -7.43 7.94
CA ALA A 118 1.64 -8.33 8.35
C ALA A 118 0.66 -8.57 7.21
N ILE A 119 0.06 -9.77 7.19
CA ILE A 119 -0.91 -10.20 6.18
C ILE A 119 -2.19 -10.66 6.90
N GLY A 120 -3.33 -10.12 6.48
CA GLY A 120 -4.67 -10.49 6.88
C GLY A 120 -5.34 -11.47 5.92
N GLY A 121 -6.54 -11.93 6.29
CA GLY A 121 -7.39 -12.81 5.45
C GLY A 121 -7.24 -14.31 5.71
N ARG A 122 -6.36 -14.73 6.63
CA ARG A 122 -6.25 -16.12 7.13
C ARG A 122 -6.11 -16.18 8.64
N THR A 123 -7.14 -15.77 9.35
CA THR A 123 -7.15 -15.75 10.82
C THR A 123 -7.48 -17.11 11.45
N VAL A 124 -8.09 -18.03 10.70
CA VAL A 124 -8.48 -19.36 11.19
C VAL A 124 -7.62 -20.43 10.54
N TRP A 125 -6.91 -21.20 11.37
CA TRP A 125 -6.09 -22.32 10.91
C TRP A 125 -6.93 -23.40 10.23
N GLY A 126 -6.45 -23.94 9.11
CA GLY A 126 -7.11 -25.02 8.37
C GLY A 126 -8.35 -24.60 7.57
N GLN A 127 -8.82 -23.35 7.71
CA GLN A 127 -9.92 -22.83 6.90
C GLN A 127 -9.40 -22.31 5.54
N PRO A 128 -9.91 -22.81 4.41
CA PRO A 128 -9.58 -22.24 3.11
C PRO A 128 -10.14 -20.81 3.01
N PRO A 129 -9.45 -19.90 2.30
CA PRO A 129 -9.99 -18.58 2.03
C PRO A 129 -11.24 -18.70 1.15
N ASP A 130 -12.09 -17.68 1.19
CA ASP A 130 -13.14 -17.56 0.19
C ASP A 130 -12.49 -17.23 -1.16
N TRP A 131 -12.51 -18.19 -2.08
CA TRP A 131 -11.93 -18.03 -3.42
C TRP A 131 -12.76 -17.10 -4.31
N ASN A 132 -13.97 -16.71 -3.90
CA ASN A 132 -14.74 -15.68 -4.57
C ASN A 132 -14.36 -14.26 -4.11
N ASP A 133 -13.62 -14.12 -3.00
CA ASP A 133 -13.02 -12.84 -2.64
C ASP A 133 -11.94 -12.49 -3.68
N LYS A 134 -12.06 -11.30 -4.27
CA LYS A 134 -11.11 -10.79 -5.27
C LYS A 134 -9.71 -10.57 -4.66
N PHE A 135 -9.62 -10.39 -3.34
CA PHE A 135 -8.37 -10.16 -2.63
C PHE A 135 -8.39 -10.80 -1.23
N PRO A 136 -8.24 -12.15 -1.16
CA PRO A 136 -8.40 -12.92 0.06
C PRO A 136 -7.23 -12.77 1.04
N HIS A 137 -6.10 -12.23 0.59
CA HIS A 137 -4.92 -11.97 1.41
C HIS A 137 -4.58 -10.50 1.31
N ARG A 138 -4.47 -9.81 2.45
CA ARG A 138 -4.39 -8.36 2.47
C ARG A 138 -3.23 -7.87 3.29
N SER A 139 -2.49 -6.89 2.79
CA SER A 139 -1.39 -6.29 3.55
C SER A 139 -1.97 -5.44 4.67
N ARG A 140 -1.36 -5.50 5.86
CA ARG A 140 -1.76 -4.71 7.02
C ARG A 140 -0.69 -3.70 7.41
N LEU A 141 -1.16 -2.57 7.89
CA LEU A 141 -0.35 -1.62 8.63
C LEU A 141 -0.17 -2.16 10.04
N ILE A 142 1.06 -2.10 10.56
CA ILE A 142 1.34 -2.46 11.95
C ILE A 142 2.02 -1.28 12.63
N PHE A 143 1.67 -1.08 13.89
CA PHE A 143 2.43 -0.23 14.77
C PHE A 143 3.61 -1.04 15.31
N ASP A 144 4.72 -0.35 15.50
CA ASP A 144 5.92 -0.92 16.14
C ASP A 144 5.92 -0.46 17.61
N ASP A 145 4.82 -0.76 18.30
CA ASP A 145 4.50 -0.34 19.65
C ASP A 145 4.34 -1.52 20.60
N PHE A 146 4.74 -2.72 20.17
CA PHE A 146 4.73 -3.90 21.01
C PHE A 146 5.71 -3.69 22.18
N ASP A 147 5.13 -3.52 23.36
CA ASP A 147 5.88 -3.44 24.60
C ASP A 147 6.30 -4.85 24.99
N TRP A 148 7.60 -5.12 24.88
CA TRP A 148 8.20 -6.36 25.38
C TRP A 148 8.28 -6.38 26.92
N GLU A 149 7.87 -5.29 27.59
CA GLU A 149 8.00 -5.10 29.04
C GLU A 149 9.41 -5.49 29.52
N ASP A 150 9.51 -6.28 30.59
CA ASP A 150 10.76 -6.77 31.17
C ASP A 150 11.14 -8.19 30.70
N ASP A 151 10.56 -8.71 29.60
CA ASP A 151 10.90 -10.05 29.10
C ASP A 151 12.39 -10.10 28.72
N ARG A 152 13.11 -11.04 29.37
CA ARG A 152 14.54 -11.33 29.19
C ARG A 152 14.77 -12.68 28.52
#